data_AF-A8NT62-F1
#
_entry.id   AF-A8NT62-F1
#
_cell.length_a   1.000
_cell.length_b   1.000
_cell.length_c   1.000
_cell.angle_alpha   90.00
_cell.angle_beta   90.00
_cell.angle_gamma   90.00
#
_symmetry.space_group_name_H-M   'P 1'
#
loop_
_entity.id
_entity.type
_entity.pdbx_description
1 polymer ?
#
loop_
_entity_poly.entity_id
_entity_poly.type
_entity_poly.pdbx_seq_one_letter_code
_entity_poly.pdbx_strand_id
1 'polypeptide(L)'
;MSRLDNLTKTETDVSRPSALPTANLRVNRTISQQPLIDQSSAEYLENVEEEWNKKVDVEVETLVNGMVDLVNLASIGEKDKFTVAQEAFAAQSRAESMVRAANSLLSIVHSMKLLLLLSDESQTAHRRDAEEKEIREANEETKRKVAALLDELLRKPSGSSASGGSSS
;
A
#
# COMPACT_ATOMS: atom_id res chain seq x y z
N MET A 1 -23.16 7.69 -51.59
CA MET A 1 -22.54 6.36 -51.77
C MET A 1 -21.12 6.47 -51.25
N SER A 2 -20.88 6.30 -49.95
CA SER A 2 -20.86 5.01 -49.20
C SER A 2 -19.64 4.18 -49.62
N ARG A 3 -18.78 3.66 -48.74
CA ARG A 3 -18.81 3.50 -47.27
C ARG A 3 -17.47 2.83 -46.88
N LEU A 4 -17.04 3.06 -45.63
CA LEU A 4 -16.13 2.23 -44.80
C LEU A 4 -14.65 2.28 -45.27
N ASP A 5 -13.68 2.64 -44.44
CA ASP A 5 -13.46 2.06 -43.12
C ASP A 5 -13.15 3.07 -42.01
N ASN A 6 -13.76 2.73 -40.88
CA ASN A 6 -13.49 3.25 -39.56
C ASN A 6 -12.17 2.64 -39.04
N LEU A 7 -11.63 3.24 -37.98
CA LEU A 7 -10.79 2.56 -36.98
C LEU A 7 -9.25 2.54 -37.12
N THR A 8 -8.60 3.70 -37.30
CA THR A 8 -7.25 3.90 -36.73
C THR A 8 -7.05 5.33 -36.22
N LYS A 9 -7.82 5.74 -35.21
CA LYS A 9 -7.35 6.75 -34.27
C LYS A 9 -6.72 5.98 -33.11
N THR A 10 -5.44 5.65 -33.23
CA THR A 10 -4.65 5.26 -32.05
C THR A 10 -4.48 6.52 -31.21
N GLU A 11 -5.39 6.71 -30.25
CA GLU A 11 -5.10 7.57 -29.11
C GLU A 11 -3.97 6.92 -28.34
N THR A 12 -2.76 7.38 -28.63
CA THR A 12 -1.61 7.20 -27.77
C THR A 12 -1.86 8.07 -26.55
N ASP A 13 -2.44 7.47 -25.51
CA ASP A 13 -2.46 8.05 -24.16
C ASP A 13 -1.02 8.09 -23.65
N VAL A 14 -0.34 9.19 -23.94
CA VAL A 14 0.96 9.51 -23.36
C VAL A 14 0.88 10.93 -22.82
N SER A 15 0.46 11.04 -21.57
CA SER A 15 0.73 12.19 -20.72
C SER A 15 0.78 11.76 -19.27
N ARG A 16 1.97 11.33 -18.80
CA ARG A 16 2.92 12.28 -18.21
C ARG A 16 4.23 11.61 -17.79
N PRO A 17 5.38 12.26 -18.02
CA PRO A 17 6.66 11.83 -17.48
C PRO A 17 6.59 11.78 -15.96
N SER A 18 7.19 10.73 -15.40
CA SER A 18 7.53 10.58 -13.98
C SER A 18 8.37 11.77 -13.52
N ALA A 19 7.71 12.87 -13.18
CA ALA A 19 8.26 13.86 -12.29
C ALA A 19 7.98 13.33 -10.88
N LEU A 20 8.99 12.70 -10.30
CA LEU A 20 9.13 12.61 -8.85
C LEU A 20 9.91 13.85 -8.37
N PRO A 21 9.28 15.01 -8.09
CA PRO A 21 9.77 15.92 -7.09
C PRO A 21 9.46 15.33 -5.72
N THR A 22 10.50 14.76 -5.10
CA THR A 22 10.83 14.98 -3.67
C THR A 22 9.63 15.32 -2.76
N ALA A 23 8.75 14.35 -2.54
CA ALA A 23 7.91 14.35 -1.35
C ALA A 23 8.83 14.03 -0.15
N ASN A 24 9.47 15.06 0.40
CA ASN A 24 10.00 15.01 1.76
C ASN A 24 8.80 14.85 2.70
N LEU A 25 8.27 13.63 2.80
CA LEU A 25 7.51 13.16 3.95
C LEU A 25 8.47 13.23 5.14
N ARG A 26 8.59 14.42 5.74
CA ARG A 26 9.07 14.65 7.09
C ARG A 26 8.05 14.04 8.07
N VAL A 27 7.85 12.73 7.96
CA VAL A 27 7.31 11.91 9.02
C VAL A 27 8.48 11.76 10.00
N ASN A 28 8.35 12.39 11.16
CA ASN A 28 9.26 12.33 12.32
C ASN A 28 10.54 11.50 12.13
N ARG A 29 11.63 12.18 11.76
CA ARG A 29 13.01 11.68 11.75
C ARG A 29 13.56 11.50 13.18
N THR A 30 12.74 10.95 14.09
CA THR A 30 13.15 10.54 15.44
C THR A 30 13.13 9.03 15.63
N ILE A 31 12.64 8.24 14.65
CA ILE A 31 12.52 6.77 14.76
C ILE A 31 13.54 6.03 13.86
N SER A 32 14.34 6.73 13.06
CA SER A 32 15.23 6.11 12.06
C SER A 32 16.72 6.47 12.26
N GLN A 33 17.24 6.25 13.46
CA GLN A 33 18.67 6.11 13.73
C GLN A 33 18.92 5.05 14.83
N GLN A 34 18.43 3.83 14.60
CA GLN A 34 19.00 2.64 15.22
C GLN A 34 19.37 1.69 14.07
N PRO A 35 20.60 1.15 14.05
CA PRO A 35 21.09 0.39 12.93
C PRO A 35 20.27 -0.89 12.79
N LEU A 36 19.71 -1.06 11.60
CA LEU A 36 19.28 -2.33 11.04
C LEU A 36 20.39 -3.36 11.26
N ILE A 37 20.10 -4.44 11.99
CA ILE A 37 20.47 -5.85 11.72
C ILE A 37 20.20 -6.66 13.01
N ASP A 38 19.36 -7.69 12.85
CA ASP A 38 19.07 -8.81 13.78
C ASP A 38 17.91 -8.69 14.77
N GLN A 39 16.86 -7.92 14.48
CA GLN A 39 15.53 -8.28 14.99
C GLN A 39 14.88 -9.25 14.01
N SER A 40 14.43 -10.40 14.50
CA SER A 40 13.55 -11.28 13.74
C SER A 40 12.39 -10.44 13.21
N SER A 41 12.08 -10.52 11.91
CA SER A 41 10.93 -9.81 11.33
C SER A 41 9.62 -9.98 12.12
N ALA A 42 9.49 -11.09 12.85
CA ALA A 42 8.38 -11.35 13.77
C ALA A 42 8.43 -10.45 15.02
N GLU A 43 9.60 -10.27 15.64
CA GLU A 43 9.79 -9.43 16.83
C GLU A 43 9.56 -7.94 16.51
N TYR A 44 9.94 -7.49 15.30
CA TYR A 44 9.61 -6.14 14.83
C TYR A 44 8.09 -5.93 14.70
N LEU A 45 7.37 -6.90 14.13
CA LEU A 45 5.91 -6.81 13.98
C LEU A 45 5.19 -6.84 15.33
N GLU A 46 5.66 -7.67 16.26
CA GLU A 46 5.14 -7.73 17.63
C GLU A 46 5.34 -6.38 18.37
N ASN A 47 6.53 -5.78 18.27
CA ASN A 47 6.80 -4.46 18.84
C ASN A 47 5.90 -3.36 18.25
N VAL A 48 5.68 -3.41 16.93
CA VAL A 48 4.79 -2.44 16.25
C VAL A 48 3.35 -2.63 16.73
N GLU A 49 2.86 -3.87 16.80
CA GLU A 49 1.54 -4.19 17.32
C GLU A 49 1.36 -3.71 18.77
N GLU A 50 2.33 -3.98 19.64
CA GLU A 50 2.31 -3.53 21.03
C GLU A 50 2.30 -2.00 21.14
N GLU A 51 3.09 -1.29 20.32
CA GLU A 51 3.10 0.17 20.31
C GLU A 51 1.73 0.75 19.91
N TRP A 52 1.07 0.15 18.91
CA TRP A 52 -0.27 0.58 18.50
C TRP A 52 -1.32 0.28 19.57
N ASN A 53 -1.28 -0.90 20.18
CA ASN A 53 -2.18 -1.25 21.29
C ASN A 53 -2.01 -0.27 22.45
N LYS A 54 -0.77 0.01 22.84
CA LYS A 54 -0.48 0.98 23.90
C LYS A 54 -0.99 2.38 23.58
N LYS A 55 -0.88 2.85 22.33
CA LYS A 55 -1.44 4.14 21.92
C LYS A 55 -2.96 4.15 22.02
N VAL A 56 -3.63 3.09 21.56
CA VAL A 56 -5.09 2.97 21.66
C VAL A 56 -5.52 2.95 23.13
N ASP A 57 -4.85 2.18 23.97
CA ASP A 57 -5.16 2.05 25.40
C ASP A 57 -5.11 3.41 26.12
N VAL A 58 -4.07 4.21 25.87
CA VAL A 58 -3.92 5.55 26.48
C VAL A 58 -5.07 6.48 26.10
N GLU A 59 -5.47 6.49 24.84
CA GLU A 59 -6.56 7.37 24.37
C GLU A 59 -7.92 6.90 24.89
N VAL A 60 -8.16 5.58 24.93
CA VAL A 60 -9.38 4.99 25.50
C VAL A 60 -9.47 5.24 27.00
N GLU A 61 -8.37 5.06 27.74
CA GLU A 61 -8.28 5.35 29.16
C GLU A 61 -8.57 6.84 29.44
N THR A 62 -8.01 7.73 28.62
CA THR A 62 -8.28 9.17 28.71
C THR A 62 -9.76 9.48 28.53
N LEU A 63 -10.43 8.78 27.61
CA LEU A 63 -11.87 8.93 27.34
C LEU A 63 -12.74 8.39 28.50
N VAL A 64 -12.42 7.20 29.01
CA VAL A 64 -13.15 6.54 30.10
C VAL A 64 -13.00 7.33 31.39
N ASN A 65 -11.77 7.65 31.78
CA ASN A 65 -11.51 8.47 32.97
C ASN A 65 -12.16 9.86 32.82
N GLY A 66 -12.15 10.42 31.59
CA GLY A 66 -12.85 11.67 31.27
C GLY A 66 -14.34 11.62 31.56
N MET A 67 -15.00 10.55 31.14
CA MET A 67 -16.43 10.37 31.38
C MET A 67 -16.74 10.16 32.87
N VAL A 68 -15.92 9.38 33.59
CA VAL A 68 -16.09 9.17 35.04
C VAL A 68 -16.01 10.50 35.78
N ASP A 69 -15.03 11.34 35.46
CA ASP A 69 -14.87 12.65 36.08
C ASP A 69 -16.04 13.59 35.76
N LEU A 70 -16.54 13.58 34.53
CA LEU A 70 -17.73 14.38 34.15
C LEU A 70 -18.99 13.94 34.91
N VAL A 71 -19.20 12.64 35.06
CA VAL A 71 -20.33 12.11 35.84
C VAL A 71 -20.20 12.49 37.31
N ASN A 72 -18.99 12.45 37.87
CA ASN A 72 -18.73 12.87 39.24
C ASN A 72 -18.99 14.37 39.45
N LEU A 73 -18.55 15.22 38.51
CA LEU A 73 -18.81 16.67 38.53
C LEU A 73 -20.31 16.99 38.39
N ALA A 74 -21.03 16.21 37.57
CA ALA A 74 -22.46 16.36 37.35
C ALA A 74 -23.33 15.89 38.53
N SER A 75 -22.75 15.23 39.54
CA SER A 75 -23.46 14.80 40.74
C SER A 75 -24.17 15.97 41.43
N ILE A 76 -25.45 15.79 41.72
CA ILE A 76 -26.34 16.83 42.25
C ILE A 76 -26.13 16.95 43.77
N GLY A 77 -25.83 18.15 44.26
CA GLY A 77 -25.69 18.47 45.68
C GLY A 77 -25.80 19.98 45.92
N GLU A 78 -25.83 20.41 47.18
CA GLU A 78 -25.74 21.84 47.52
C GLU A 78 -24.34 22.36 47.18
N LYS A 79 -24.25 23.24 46.19
CA LYS A 79 -23.00 23.81 45.68
C LYS A 79 -23.08 25.33 45.70
N ASP A 80 -22.01 25.98 46.17
CA ASP A 80 -21.88 27.44 46.09
C ASP A 80 -21.50 27.88 44.66
N LYS A 81 -21.78 29.13 44.31
CA LYS A 81 -21.52 29.72 42.99
C LYS A 81 -20.05 29.60 42.54
N PHE A 82 -19.10 29.62 43.48
CA PHE A 82 -17.68 29.43 43.18
C PHE A 82 -17.36 27.96 42.86
N THR A 83 -17.97 27.02 43.58
CA THR A 83 -17.86 25.58 43.31
C THR A 83 -18.43 25.24 41.94
N VAL A 84 -19.61 25.77 41.61
CA VAL A 84 -20.23 25.57 40.29
C VAL A 84 -19.34 26.11 39.16
N ALA A 85 -18.75 27.29 39.34
CA ALA A 85 -17.84 27.85 38.34
C ALA A 85 -16.56 27.00 38.18
N GLN A 86 -15.99 26.50 39.28
CA GLN A 86 -14.82 25.63 39.25
C GLN A 86 -15.12 24.29 38.58
N GLU A 87 -16.26 23.66 38.90
CA GLU A 87 -16.70 22.41 38.28
C GLU A 87 -16.99 22.59 36.78
N ALA A 88 -17.59 23.71 36.39
CA ALA A 88 -17.83 24.01 34.97
C ALA A 88 -16.52 24.12 34.18
N PHE A 89 -15.50 24.78 34.74
CA PHE A 89 -14.17 24.83 34.12
C PHE A 89 -13.51 23.44 34.05
N ALA A 90 -13.59 22.66 35.13
CA ALA A 90 -13.05 21.30 35.16
C ALA A 90 -13.74 20.41 34.12
N ALA A 91 -15.06 20.49 34.00
CA ALA A 91 -15.83 19.75 33.01
C ALA A 91 -15.46 20.14 31.58
N GLN A 92 -15.29 21.44 31.31
CA GLN A 92 -14.85 21.92 30.01
C GLN A 92 -13.45 21.41 29.65
N SER A 93 -12.49 21.49 30.57
CA SER A 93 -11.13 21.00 30.36
C SER A 93 -11.10 19.48 30.12
N ARG A 94 -11.95 18.74 30.83
CA ARG A 94 -12.09 17.28 30.64
C ARG A 94 -12.67 16.95 29.26
N ALA A 95 -13.72 17.66 28.86
CA ALA A 95 -14.33 17.50 27.55
C ALA A 95 -13.33 17.83 26.41
N GLU A 96 -12.53 18.88 26.54
CA GLU A 96 -11.48 19.19 25.55
C GLU A 96 -10.45 18.06 25.44
N SER A 97 -9.99 17.54 26.58
CA SER A 97 -9.04 16.43 26.61
C SER A 97 -9.61 15.16 25.94
N MET A 98 -10.90 14.87 26.18
CA MET A 98 -11.60 13.76 25.53
C MET A 98 -11.75 13.94 24.02
N VAL A 99 -12.02 15.17 23.55
CA VAL A 99 -12.10 15.48 22.11
C VAL A 99 -10.73 15.28 21.44
N ARG A 100 -9.64 15.68 22.10
CA ARG A 100 -8.27 15.43 21.61
C ARG A 100 -7.99 13.93 21.51
N ALA A 101 -8.36 13.15 22.52
CA ALA A 101 -8.20 11.70 22.51
C ALA A 101 -8.99 11.01 21.38
N ALA A 102 -10.24 11.43 21.16
CA ALA A 102 -11.07 10.93 20.06
C ALA A 102 -10.46 11.24 18.68
N ASN A 103 -9.91 12.45 18.50
CA ASN A 103 -9.21 12.82 17.26
C ASN A 103 -7.90 12.03 17.08
N SER A 104 -7.21 11.70 18.17
CA SER A 104 -6.03 10.83 18.15
C SER A 104 -6.40 9.42 17.69
N LEU A 105 -7.46 8.83 18.26
CA LEU A 105 -8.00 7.53 17.82
C LEU A 105 -8.37 7.53 16.33
N LEU A 106 -9.02 8.59 15.84
CA LEU A 106 -9.34 8.73 14.41
C LEU A 106 -8.06 8.73 13.54
N SER A 107 -7.01 9.41 13.99
CA SER A 107 -5.71 9.45 13.31
C SER A 107 -5.02 8.08 13.31
N ILE A 108 -5.13 7.32 14.40
CA ILE A 108 -4.65 5.94 14.51
C ILE A 108 -5.37 5.04 13.49
N VAL A 109 -6.70 5.09 13.45
CA VAL A 109 -7.52 4.31 12.50
C VAL A 109 -7.15 4.62 11.05
N HIS A 110 -6.98 5.91 10.72
CA HIS A 110 -6.56 6.32 9.39
C HIS A 110 -5.18 5.74 9.03
N SER A 111 -4.23 5.77 9.97
CA SER A 111 -2.88 5.22 9.77
C SER A 111 -2.91 3.71 9.55
N MET A 112 -3.67 2.97 10.36
CA MET A 112 -3.86 1.52 10.19
C MET A 112 -4.50 1.18 8.84
N LYS A 113 -5.48 1.97 8.40
CA LYS A 113 -6.09 1.80 7.08
C LYS A 113 -5.08 1.98 5.95
N LEU A 114 -4.20 2.98 6.04
CA LEU A 114 -3.14 3.18 5.05
C LEU A 114 -2.14 2.03 5.03
N LEU A 115 -1.75 1.50 6.20
CA LEU A 115 -0.85 0.34 6.29
C LEU A 115 -1.44 -0.89 5.60
N LEU A 116 -2.73 -1.17 5.82
CA LEU A 116 -3.42 -2.30 5.18
C LEU A 116 -3.52 -2.13 3.66
N LEU A 117 -3.90 -0.94 3.19
CA LEU A 117 -4.03 -0.66 1.76
C LEU A 117 -2.68 -0.74 1.03
N LEU A 118 -1.61 -0.21 1.64
CA LEU A 118 -0.27 -0.27 1.05
C LEU A 118 0.27 -1.71 1.04
N SER A 119 -0.01 -2.50 2.08
CA SER A 119 0.39 -3.90 2.13
C SER A 119 -0.24 -4.72 1.01
N ASP A 120 -1.55 -4.54 0.76
CA ASP A 120 -2.28 -5.24 -0.30
C ASP A 120 -1.75 -4.90 -1.71
N GLU A 121 -1.42 -3.63 -1.95
CA GLU A 121 -0.85 -3.18 -3.22
C GLU A 121 0.56 -3.75 -3.45
N SER A 122 1.39 -3.79 -2.40
CA SER A 122 2.74 -4.37 -2.49
C SER A 122 2.72 -5.88 -2.81
N GLN A 123 1.81 -6.63 -2.21
CA GLN A 123 1.65 -8.06 -2.49
C GLN A 123 1.15 -8.31 -3.91
N THR A 124 0.18 -7.50 -4.36
CA THR A 124 -0.34 -7.57 -5.74
C THR A 124 0.73 -7.19 -6.77
N ALA A 125 1.58 -6.21 -6.49
CA ALA A 125 2.71 -5.86 -7.34
C ALA A 125 3.73 -7.00 -7.43
N HIS A 126 4.16 -7.57 -6.29
CA HIS A 126 5.13 -8.67 -6.28
C HIS A 126 4.62 -9.93 -6.99
N ARG A 127 3.32 -10.25 -6.85
CA ARG A 127 2.71 -11.35 -7.57
C ARG A 127 2.73 -11.11 -9.09
N ARG A 128 2.38 -9.90 -9.54
CA ARG A 128 2.45 -9.52 -10.95
C ARG A 128 3.86 -9.60 -11.51
N ASP A 129 4.86 -9.13 -10.78
CA ASP A 129 6.26 -9.19 -11.21
C ASP A 129 6.75 -10.64 -11.35
N ALA A 130 6.32 -11.54 -10.46
CA ALA A 130 6.63 -12.96 -10.53
C ALA A 130 5.98 -13.63 -11.76
N GLU A 131 4.69 -13.35 -12.00
CA GLU A 131 3.96 -13.84 -13.18
C GLU A 131 4.56 -13.27 -14.49
N GLU A 132 4.94 -11.99 -14.53
CA GLU A 132 5.60 -11.39 -15.70
C GLU A 132 6.95 -12.07 -16.00
N LYS A 133 7.72 -12.38 -14.95
CA LYS A 133 8.99 -13.09 -15.10
C LYS A 133 8.80 -14.47 -15.71
N GLU A 134 7.84 -15.24 -15.20
CA GLU A 134 7.54 -16.58 -15.73
C GLU A 134 7.08 -16.52 -17.20
N ILE A 135 6.20 -15.57 -17.53
CA ILE A 135 5.74 -15.35 -18.91
C ILE A 135 6.91 -14.95 -19.82
N ARG A 136 7.84 -14.10 -19.34
CA ARG A 136 9.02 -13.69 -20.12
C ARG A 136 9.93 -14.88 -20.41
N GLU A 137 10.17 -15.75 -19.42
CA GLU A 137 10.97 -16.96 -19.59
C GLU A 137 10.32 -17.94 -20.59
N ALA A 138 9.01 -18.17 -20.50
CA ALA A 138 8.27 -18.99 -21.45
C ALA A 138 8.27 -18.39 -22.87
N ASN A 139 8.20 -17.05 -22.99
CA ASN A 139 8.27 -16.35 -24.26
C ASN A 139 9.67 -16.49 -24.90
N GLU A 140 10.74 -16.36 -24.12
CA GLU A 140 12.10 -16.59 -24.62
C GLU A 140 12.32 -18.06 -25.04
N GLU A 141 11.76 -19.02 -24.30
CA GLU A 141 11.83 -20.44 -24.69
C GLU A 141 11.07 -20.73 -25.98
N THR A 142 9.86 -20.17 -26.13
CA THR A 142 9.05 -20.33 -27.35
C THR A 142 9.69 -19.63 -28.54
N LYS A 143 10.26 -18.43 -28.38
CA LYS A 143 11.07 -17.76 -29.40
C LYS A 143 12.26 -18.62 -29.86
N ARG A 144 12.97 -19.27 -28.92
CA ARG A 144 14.07 -20.20 -29.26
C ARG A 144 13.57 -21.40 -30.05
N LYS A 145 12.44 -21.99 -29.65
CA LYS A 145 11.80 -23.11 -30.38
C LYS A 145 11.39 -22.70 -31.79
N VAL A 146 10.78 -21.53 -31.95
CA VAL A 146 10.40 -20.98 -33.26
C VAL A 146 11.62 -20.69 -34.12
N ALA A 147 12.68 -20.10 -33.56
CA ALA A 147 13.92 -19.84 -34.28
C ALA A 147 14.56 -21.14 -34.79
N ALA A 148 14.60 -22.19 -33.97
CA ALA A 148 15.12 -23.50 -34.37
C ALA A 148 14.31 -24.13 -35.51
N LEU A 149 12.97 -24.07 -35.43
CA LEU A 149 12.09 -24.58 -36.50
C LEU A 149 12.21 -23.76 -37.80
N LEU A 150 12.38 -22.44 -37.68
CA LEU A 150 12.59 -21.55 -38.83
C LEU A 150 13.90 -21.89 -39.54
N ASP A 151 14.97 -22.13 -38.77
CA ASP A 151 16.28 -22.49 -39.29
C ASP A 151 16.25 -23.88 -39.98
N GLU A 152 15.49 -24.84 -39.43
CA GLU A 152 15.23 -26.13 -40.06
C GLU A 152 14.48 -26.00 -41.40
N LEU A 153 13.44 -25.16 -41.45
CA LEU A 153 12.67 -24.87 -42.67
C LEU A 153 13.52 -24.17 -43.74
N LEU A 154 14.36 -23.21 -43.35
CA LEU A 154 15.28 -22.49 -44.24
C LEU A 154 16.45 -23.36 -44.73
N ARG A 155 16.85 -24.37 -43.96
CA ARG A 155 17.95 -25.29 -44.30
C ARG A 155 17.53 -26.43 -45.23
N LYS A 156 16.22 -26.70 -45.41
CA LYS A 156 15.74 -27.66 -46.41
C LYS A 156 15.99 -27.10 -47.81
N PRO A 157 16.88 -27.71 -48.63
CA PRO A 157 17.25 -27.15 -49.91
C PRO A 157 16.12 -27.33 -50.92
N SER A 158 16.01 -26.34 -51.80
CA SER A 158 15.53 -26.46 -53.18
C SER A 158 16.24 -27.64 -53.87
N GLY A 159 15.69 -28.83 -53.73
CA GLY A 159 16.27 -30.08 -54.21
C GLY A 159 15.21 -31.12 -54.56
N SER A 160 14.25 -30.75 -55.41
CA SER A 160 13.47 -31.72 -56.19
C SER A 160 13.71 -31.50 -57.69
N SER A 161 14.86 -31.95 -58.18
CA SER A 161 15.01 -32.41 -59.56
C SER A 161 16.23 -33.32 -59.64
N ALA A 162 16.02 -34.60 -59.30
CA ALA A 162 16.92 -35.69 -59.63
C ALA A 162 16.19 -36.64 -60.59
N SER A 163 16.71 -36.76 -61.82
CA SER A 163 16.64 -37.93 -62.72
C SER A 163 17.24 -37.50 -64.06
N GLY A 164 18.21 -38.14 -64.70
CA GLY A 164 18.79 -39.47 -64.61
C GLY A 164 19.34 -39.81 -66.01
N GLY A 165 20.31 -40.72 -66.09
CA GLY A 165 20.79 -41.34 -67.35
C GLY A 165 22.25 -40.96 -67.68
N SER A 166 23.26 -41.72 -67.24
CA SER A 166 23.70 -43.04 -67.72
C SER A 166 24.55 -43.01 -69.00
N SER A 167 25.80 -43.47 -68.84
CA SER A 167 26.63 -44.24 -69.79
C SER A 167 26.95 -43.63 -71.16
N SER A 168 28.22 -43.31 -71.40
CA SER A 168 29.21 -44.18 -72.09
C SER A 168 30.54 -43.44 -72.28
#